data_AF-A0A0N7F497-F1
#
_entry.id   AF-A0A0N7F497-F1
#
_cell.length_a   1.000
_cell.length_b   1.000
_cell.length_c   1.000
_cell.angle_alpha   90.00
_cell.angle_beta   90.00
_cell.angle_gamma   90.00
#
_symmetry.space_group_name_H-M   'P 1'
#
loop_
_entity.id
_entity.type
_entity.pdbx_description
1 polymer ?
#
loop_
_entity_poly.entity_id
_entity_poly.type
_entity_poly.pdbx_seq_one_letter_code
_entity_poly.pdbx_strand_id
1 'polypeptide(L)'
;MSTQYDAIGRSYERVKHEMPPPRFPERMTFESLAGQCAGKDVLDLACGTGWHSRILRRLGAVSVVGADISGEMTAVARALAPATGISPPMPVTSGRR
;
A
#
# COMPACT_ATOMS: atom_id res chain seq x y z
N MET A 1 -9.25 10.86 -17.31
CA MET A 1 -10.09 10.74 -16.11
C MET A 1 -9.21 11.10 -14.92
N SER A 2 -9.44 12.24 -14.27
CA SER A 2 -8.70 12.60 -13.04
C SER A 2 -9.09 11.62 -11.94
N THR A 3 -8.11 10.97 -11.32
CA THR A 3 -8.45 10.02 -10.25
C THR A 3 -8.75 10.82 -8.99
N GLN A 4 -9.89 10.56 -8.34
CA GLN A 4 -10.36 11.29 -7.16
C GLN A 4 -9.31 11.35 -6.02
N TYR A 5 -8.36 10.41 -6.01
CA TYR A 5 -7.27 10.32 -5.05
C TYR A 5 -6.13 11.33 -5.27
N ASP A 6 -5.96 11.85 -6.48
CA ASP A 6 -4.92 12.86 -6.79
C ASP A 6 -5.13 14.15 -5.96
N ALA A 7 -6.37 14.44 -5.56
CA ALA A 7 -6.71 15.59 -4.73
C ALA A 7 -6.54 15.37 -3.21
N ILE A 8 -6.38 14.12 -2.76
CA ILE A 8 -6.51 13.75 -1.33
C ILE A 8 -5.25 13.00 -0.82
N GLY A 9 -4.25 12.76 -1.66
CA GLY A 9 -3.15 11.83 -1.36
C GLY A 9 -2.50 12.00 0.02
N ARG A 10 -2.12 13.23 0.41
CA ARG A 10 -1.55 13.51 1.74
C ARG A 10 -2.55 13.45 2.89
N SER A 11 -3.84 13.71 2.63
CA SER A 11 -4.90 13.68 3.64
C SER A 11 -5.49 12.29 3.84
N TYR A 12 -5.29 11.36 2.90
CA TYR A 12 -5.73 9.97 3.04
C TYR A 12 -4.98 9.23 4.15
N GLU A 13 -3.69 9.53 4.36
CA GLU A 13 -2.95 9.02 5.51
C GLU A 13 -3.58 9.44 6.83
N ARG A 14 -4.15 10.65 6.93
CA ARG A 14 -4.91 11.05 8.13
C ARG A 14 -6.20 10.27 8.30
N VAL A 15 -6.96 10.03 7.23
CA VAL A 15 -8.16 9.18 7.30
C VAL A 15 -7.81 7.77 7.74
N LYS A 16 -6.71 7.22 7.21
CA LYS A 16 -6.15 6.01 7.77
C LYS A 16 -5.83 6.31 9.23
N HIS A 17 -4.86 7.11 9.64
CA HIS A 17 -4.36 7.22 11.02
C HIS A 17 -5.36 7.66 12.11
N GLU A 18 -6.34 8.50 11.79
CA GLU A 18 -7.11 9.29 12.77
C GLU A 18 -8.55 8.82 12.97
N MET A 19 -9.09 7.88 12.18
CA MET A 19 -10.47 7.36 12.37
C MET A 19 -10.51 6.14 13.32
N PRO A 20 -11.12 6.25 14.53
CA PRO A 20 -10.99 5.23 15.57
C PRO A 20 -11.82 3.92 15.46
N PRO A 21 -13.10 3.88 15.00
CA PRO A 21 -13.90 2.65 15.14
C PRO A 21 -13.58 1.50 14.16
N PRO A 22 -13.46 1.70 12.83
CA PRO A 22 -13.28 0.57 11.90
C PRO A 22 -11.85 0.01 11.86
N ARG A 23 -10.87 0.73 12.44
CA ARG A 23 -9.45 0.35 12.45
C ARG A 23 -9.16 -0.95 13.18
N PHE A 24 -9.83 -1.19 14.31
CA PHE A 24 -9.54 -2.35 15.14
C PHE A 24 -9.84 -3.68 14.43
N PRO A 25 -11.05 -3.88 13.86
CA PRO A 25 -11.32 -5.10 13.11
C PRO A 25 -10.52 -5.17 11.80
N GLU A 26 -10.44 -4.10 11.00
CA GLU A 26 -9.71 -4.14 9.71
C GLU A 26 -8.25 -4.55 9.92
N ARG A 27 -7.56 -3.93 10.88
CA ARG A 27 -6.15 -4.21 11.14
C ARG A 27 -5.92 -5.60 11.69
N MET A 28 -6.73 -6.02 12.68
CA MET A 28 -6.59 -7.35 13.29
C MET A 28 -6.88 -8.47 12.27
N THR A 29 -7.92 -8.30 11.46
CA THR A 29 -8.26 -9.25 10.39
C THR A 29 -7.20 -9.26 9.30
N PHE A 30 -6.66 -8.11 8.91
CA PHE A 30 -5.57 -8.06 7.94
C PHE A 30 -4.31 -8.75 8.46
N GLU A 31 -3.85 -8.41 9.68
CA GLU A 31 -2.63 -8.97 10.26
C GLU A 31 -2.74 -10.49 10.48
N SER A 32 -3.92 -11.00 10.85
CA SER A 32 -4.14 -12.46 11.02
C SER A 32 -4.04 -13.23 9.70
N LEU A 33 -4.47 -12.63 8.59
CA LEU A 33 -4.35 -13.23 7.26
C LEU A 33 -2.96 -13.02 6.64
N ALA A 34 -2.36 -11.84 6.87
CA ALA A 34 -1.09 -11.43 6.29
C ALA A 34 0.11 -12.26 6.77
N GLY A 35 0.01 -12.94 7.90
CA GLY A 35 1.03 -13.91 8.33
C GLY A 35 1.28 -15.03 7.33
N GLN A 36 0.29 -15.38 6.50
CA GLN A 36 0.44 -16.38 5.43
C GLN A 36 1.37 -15.92 4.28
N CYS A 37 1.74 -14.64 4.26
CA CYS A 37 2.64 -14.06 3.27
C CYS A 37 4.12 -14.14 3.68
N ALA A 38 4.44 -14.63 4.89
CA ALA A 38 5.82 -14.82 5.32
C ALA A 38 6.56 -15.76 4.34
N GLY A 39 7.75 -15.36 3.90
CA GLY A 39 8.56 -16.13 2.94
C GLY A 39 8.10 -16.02 1.48
N LYS A 40 7.14 -15.15 1.14
CA LYS A 40 6.58 -15.02 -0.22
C LYS A 40 6.84 -13.67 -0.85
N ASP A 41 6.81 -13.63 -2.17
CA ASP A 41 6.67 -12.40 -2.95
C ASP A 41 5.19 -11.99 -3.03
N VAL A 42 4.88 -10.73 -2.74
CA VAL A 42 3.49 -10.25 -2.59
C VAL A 42 3.21 -9.05 -3.49
N LEU A 43 2.03 -9.04 -4.11
CA LEU A 43 1.48 -7.91 -4.83
C LEU A 43 0.36 -7.25 -4.01
N ASP A 44 0.53 -5.98 -3.67
CA ASP A 44 -0.44 -5.14 -2.96
C ASP A 44 -1.17 -4.23 -3.95
N LEU A 45 -2.42 -4.56 -4.29
CA LEU A 45 -3.24 -3.81 -5.25
C LEU A 45 -4.06 -2.73 -4.53
N ALA A 46 -4.14 -1.54 -5.14
CA ALA A 46 -4.64 -0.33 -4.49
C ALA A 46 -3.86 -0.04 -3.20
N CYS A 47 -2.52 -0.10 -3.31
CA CYS A 47 -1.61 -0.03 -2.16
C CYS A 47 -1.68 1.32 -1.43
N GLY A 48 -2.26 2.35 -2.06
CA GLY A 48 -2.28 3.71 -1.57
C GLY A 48 -0.87 4.18 -1.25
N THR A 49 -0.68 4.68 -0.04
CA THR A 49 0.60 5.17 0.49
C THR A 49 1.50 4.04 1.02
N GLY A 50 1.16 2.77 0.76
CA GLY A 50 1.97 1.60 1.10
C GLY A 50 1.87 1.16 2.56
N TRP A 51 0.80 1.52 3.29
CA TRP A 51 0.62 1.14 4.70
C TRP A 51 0.62 -0.39 4.89
N HIS A 52 -0.23 -1.11 4.16
CA HIS A 52 -0.30 -2.57 4.21
C HIS A 52 0.97 -3.21 3.64
N SER A 53 1.54 -2.65 2.57
CA SER A 53 2.82 -3.11 2.03
C SER A 53 3.94 -3.14 3.09
N ARG A 54 4.03 -2.12 3.94
CA ARG A 54 5.01 -2.08 5.04
C ARG A 54 4.71 -3.10 6.14
N ILE A 55 3.44 -3.34 6.44
CA ILE A 55 3.05 -4.39 7.40
C ILE A 55 3.44 -5.77 6.86
N LEU A 56 3.15 -6.07 5.59
CA LEU A 56 3.52 -7.33 4.94
C LEU A 56 5.03 -7.59 4.99
N ARG A 57 5.85 -6.55 4.76
CA ARG A 57 7.31 -6.63 4.92
C ARG A 57 7.73 -6.92 6.36
N ARG A 58 7.12 -6.26 7.35
CA ARG A 58 7.40 -6.51 8.78
C ARG A 58 6.99 -7.92 9.22
N LEU A 59 5.95 -8.48 8.60
CA LEU A 59 5.47 -9.85 8.85
C LEU A 59 6.25 -10.94 8.09
N GLY A 60 7.29 -10.56 7.33
CA GLY A 60 8.24 -11.51 6.75
C GLY A 60 8.02 -11.87 5.28
N ALA A 61 7.17 -11.14 4.54
CA ALA A 61 7.15 -11.26 3.08
C ALA A 61 8.55 -11.00 2.50
N VAL A 62 9.00 -11.80 1.53
CA VAL A 62 10.34 -11.67 0.89
C VAL A 62 10.43 -10.36 0.12
N SER A 63 9.43 -10.08 -0.70
CA SER A 63 9.27 -8.82 -1.41
C SER A 63 7.81 -8.39 -1.44
N VAL A 64 7.57 -7.09 -1.55
CA VAL A 64 6.24 -6.55 -1.77
C VAL A 64 6.32 -5.52 -2.90
N VAL A 65 5.48 -5.71 -3.91
CA VAL A 65 5.25 -4.75 -4.99
C VAL A 65 3.89 -4.11 -4.75
N GLY A 66 3.85 -2.78 -4.61
CA GLY A 66 2.60 -2.04 -4.57
C GLY A 66 2.15 -1.63 -5.98
N ALA A 67 0.84 -1.51 -6.20
CA ALA A 67 0.29 -0.83 -7.36
C ALA A 67 -0.91 0.02 -6.95
N ASP A 68 -0.91 1.28 -7.36
CA ASP A 68 -2.04 2.18 -7.18
C ASP A 68 -2.24 3.00 -8.45
N ILE A 69 -3.49 3.37 -8.74
CA ILE A 69 -3.82 4.17 -9.92
C ILE A 69 -3.42 5.63 -9.74
N SER A 70 -3.34 6.11 -8.48
CA SER A 70 -2.96 7.50 -8.20
C SER A 70 -1.45 7.66 -8.12
N GLY A 71 -0.94 8.53 -8.99
CA GLY A 71 0.48 8.90 -9.01
C GLY A 71 0.94 9.49 -7.67
N GLU A 72 0.13 10.37 -7.08
CA GLU A 72 0.41 11.00 -5.78
C GLU A 72 0.54 9.96 -4.65
N MET A 73 -0.36 8.97 -4.61
CA MET A 73 -0.31 7.89 -3.61
C MET A 73 0.98 7.08 -3.74
N THR A 74 1.34 6.68 -4.96
CA THR A 74 2.59 5.94 -5.18
C THR A 74 3.83 6.78 -4.90
N ALA A 75 3.80 8.09 -5.13
CA ALA A 75 4.90 9.00 -4.80
C ALA A 75 5.11 9.05 -3.28
N VAL A 76 4.04 9.17 -2.49
CA VAL A 76 4.09 9.09 -1.03
C VAL A 76 4.56 7.71 -0.57
N ALA A 77 4.05 6.63 -1.17
CA ALA A 77 4.47 5.26 -0.84
C ALA A 77 5.98 5.05 -1.03
N ARG A 78 6.56 5.60 -2.11
CA ARG A 78 8.00 5.57 -2.36
C ARG A 78 8.78 6.38 -1.34
N ALA A 79 8.31 7.59 -1.00
CA ALA A 79 8.97 8.43 -0.01
C ALA A 79 8.98 7.81 1.41
N LEU A 80 7.94 7.01 1.73
CA LEU A 80 7.82 6.30 2.99
C LEU A 80 8.43 4.89 2.98
N ALA A 81 8.86 4.38 1.82
CA ALA A 81 9.47 3.08 1.71
C ALA A 81 10.89 3.12 2.32
N PRO A 82 11.27 2.16 3.18
CA PRO A 82 12.65 2.05 3.66
C PRO A 82 13.59 1.78 2.47
N ALA A 83 14.82 2.29 2.55
CA ALA A 83 15.84 2.24 1.49
C ALA A 83 16.22 0.81 1.01
N THR A 84 15.76 -0.23 1.71
CA THR A 84 16.01 -1.63 1.38
C THR A 84 14.73 -2.45 1.39
N GLY A 85 14.39 -3.04 0.23
CA GLY A 85 13.50 -4.19 0.13
C GLY A 85 12.01 -3.91 -0.16
N ILE A 86 11.64 -2.72 -0.61
CA ILE A 86 10.36 -2.51 -1.29
C ILE A 86 10.67 -2.11 -2.73
N SER A 87 10.35 -2.99 -3.68
CA SER A 87 10.54 -2.67 -5.08
C SER A 87 9.60 -1.54 -5.46
N PRO A 88 10.05 -0.57 -6.27
CA PRO A 88 9.22 0.54 -6.71
C PRO A 88 7.93 0.02 -7.36
N PRO A 89 6.76 0.64 -7.09
CA PRO A 89 5.52 0.29 -7.79
C PRO A 89 5.74 0.46 -9.30
N MET A 90 5.36 -0.52 -10.12
CA MET A 90 5.43 -0.36 -11.57
C MET A 90 4.32 0.59 -12.04
N PRO A 91 4.58 1.53 -12.96
CA PRO A 91 3.53 2.35 -13.54
C PRO A 91 2.54 1.45 -14.27
N VAL A 92 1.26 1.58 -13.95
CA VAL A 92 0.18 0.92 -14.71
C VAL A 92 0.07 1.66 -16.05
N THR A 93 0.78 1.18 -17.07
CA THR A 93 0.50 1.59 -18.44
C THR A 93 -0.88 1.05 -18.80
N SER A 94 -1.85 1.95 -18.97
CA SER A 94 -3.15 1.62 -19.54
C SER A 94 -2.94 1.13 -20.97
N GLY A 95 -2.70 -0.17 -21.14
CA GLY A 95 -2.69 -0.81 -22.44
C GLY A 95 -4.09 -0.68 -23.04
N ARG A 96 -4.26 0.26 -23.97
CA ARG A 96 -5.32 0.16 -24.96
C ARG A 96 -5.05 -1.11 -25.76
N ARG A 97 -6.05 -1.99 -25.79
CA ARG A 97 -6.16 -3.01 -26.83
C ARG A 97 -6.30 -2.34 -28.19
#